data_AF-A0A085WGS0-F1
#
_entry.id   AF-A0A085WGS0-F1
#
_cell.length_a   1.000
_cell.length_b   1.000
_cell.length_c   1.000
_cell.angle_alpha   90.00
_cell.angle_beta   90.00
_cell.angle_gamma   90.00
#
_symmetry.space_group_name_H-M   'P 1'
#
loop_
_entity.id
_entity.type
_entity.pdbx_description
1 polymer ?
#
loop_
_entity_poly.entity_id
_entity_poly.type
_entity_poly.pdbx_seq_one_letter_code
_entity_poly.pdbx_strand_id
1 'polypeptide(L)'
;MKSALLLTACVLLLGACRDPGPRYPVEEMRLSGATLTDNSQLGLGPEQVKALLRQSLEARKRFEFTEGKSLGQQRPWRITLELPFTREVLKDDGQHTYAEVGATLVLERFGGDLPERYEVVGLGEIRMLNETPGARRTALREALEGALRQVTESAVLQLSAVDRDSGALVQDLQTSDPRVREFALRTLAERRHPAAAPLLLEQLKSSDPDTVRRAIGALVEMRAASAVPALIDLSRGKDVGFLQEIVFALGEIGGTEAEAYLYTVAQGHDQPTIQAAAQQALDTLYASRKHSTPEARGPEHAEH
;
A
#
# COMPACT_ATOMS: atom_id res chain seq x y z
N MET A 1 9.92 -41.01 -57.05
CA MET A 1 10.68 -39.77 -57.28
C MET A 1 9.85 -38.57 -56.86
N LYS A 2 10.35 -37.84 -55.86
CA LYS A 2 10.23 -36.40 -55.60
C LYS A 2 8.83 -35.75 -55.50
N SER A 3 8.50 -35.38 -54.26
CA SER A 3 8.31 -33.99 -53.83
C SER A 3 7.24 -33.12 -54.51
N ALA A 4 6.12 -32.92 -53.81
CA ALA A 4 5.39 -31.64 -53.78
C ALA A 4 4.76 -31.51 -52.38
N LEU A 5 5.57 -31.13 -51.39
CA LEU A 5 5.59 -29.79 -50.79
C LEU A 5 4.23 -29.37 -50.20
N LEU A 6 4.11 -29.65 -48.89
CA LEU A 6 3.64 -28.73 -47.86
C LEU A 6 3.36 -27.29 -48.36
N LEU A 7 2.08 -26.92 -48.46
CA LEU A 7 1.65 -25.53 -48.36
C LEU A 7 0.12 -25.51 -48.27
N THR A 8 -0.38 -25.45 -47.03
CA THR A 8 -1.50 -24.60 -46.53
C THR A 8 -2.12 -25.23 -45.29
N ALA A 9 -1.37 -25.18 -44.18
CA ALA A 9 -1.91 -25.30 -42.83
C ALA A 9 -1.20 -24.27 -41.94
N CYS A 10 -1.32 -22.99 -42.32
CA CYS A 10 -0.86 -21.82 -41.53
C CYS A 10 -2.01 -20.82 -41.37
N VAL A 11 -3.16 -21.28 -40.86
CA VAL A 11 -4.22 -20.39 -40.35
C VAL A 11 -4.63 -20.86 -38.97
N LEU A 12 -3.68 -20.90 -38.04
CA LEU A 12 -3.92 -20.98 -36.60
C LEU A 12 -2.77 -20.21 -35.92
N LEU A 13 -3.11 -19.36 -34.94
CA LEU A 13 -2.24 -18.57 -34.04
C LEU A 13 -2.05 -17.07 -34.33
N LEU A 14 -3.12 -16.32 -34.67
CA LEU A 14 -3.16 -14.85 -34.49
C LEU A 14 -4.39 -14.41 -33.69
N GLY A 15 -4.68 -15.08 -32.57
CA GLY A 15 -5.82 -14.74 -31.70
C GLY A 15 -5.57 -14.89 -30.19
N ALA A 16 -4.35 -15.19 -29.75
CA ALA A 16 -4.06 -15.53 -28.35
C ALA A 16 -3.50 -14.36 -27.50
N CYS A 17 -3.75 -13.11 -27.91
CA CYS A 17 -3.40 -11.93 -27.12
C CYS A 17 -4.59 -10.97 -27.07
N ARG A 18 -5.63 -11.26 -26.26
CA ARG A 18 -6.63 -10.25 -25.88
C ARG A 18 -7.55 -10.74 -24.76
N ASP A 19 -6.98 -11.23 -23.67
CA ASP A 19 -7.63 -10.98 -22.40
C ASP A 19 -6.96 -9.74 -21.79
N PRO A 20 -7.61 -8.56 -21.83
CA PRO A 20 -7.02 -7.33 -21.31
C PRO A 20 -6.84 -7.34 -19.78
N GLY A 21 -7.24 -8.42 -19.09
CA GLY A 21 -7.28 -8.55 -17.63
C GLY A 21 -8.55 -7.93 -17.01
N PRO A 22 -8.77 -8.06 -15.69
CA PRO A 22 -9.96 -7.52 -15.01
C PRO A 22 -10.08 -5.99 -15.14
N ARG A 23 -11.24 -5.45 -15.49
CA ARG A 23 -11.46 -4.00 -15.55
C ARG A 23 -11.99 -3.48 -14.22
N TYR A 24 -11.68 -2.23 -13.89
CA TYR A 24 -11.97 -1.61 -12.61
C TYR A 24 -12.95 -0.46 -12.82
N PRO A 25 -14.26 -0.64 -12.52
CA PRO A 25 -15.21 0.45 -12.60
C PRO A 25 -14.88 1.52 -11.56
N VAL A 26 -14.94 2.79 -11.94
CA VAL A 26 -14.68 3.95 -11.09
C VAL A 26 -15.97 4.78 -11.02
N GLU A 27 -16.51 4.97 -9.80
CA GLU A 27 -17.70 5.80 -9.56
C GLU A 27 -17.36 7.28 -9.46
N GLU A 28 -16.24 7.57 -8.81
CA GLU A 28 -15.95 8.92 -8.38
C GLU A 28 -14.45 9.13 -8.30
N MET A 29 -14.03 10.33 -8.69
CA MET A 29 -12.65 10.78 -8.59
C MET A 29 -12.60 12.11 -7.87
N ARG A 30 -11.85 12.14 -6.77
CA ARG A 30 -11.70 13.30 -5.87
C ARG A 30 -10.25 13.77 -5.84
N LEU A 31 -10.10 15.04 -5.53
CA LEU A 31 -8.84 15.65 -5.13
C LEU A 31 -8.96 16.00 -3.65
N SER A 32 -7.91 15.75 -2.87
CA SER A 32 -7.87 16.04 -1.43
C SER A 32 -6.54 16.70 -1.05
N GLY A 33 -6.55 17.49 0.03
CA GLY A 33 -5.36 18.17 0.55
C GLY A 33 -5.17 19.61 0.03
N ALA A 34 -4.68 20.47 0.91
CA ALA A 34 -4.47 21.90 0.66
C ALA A 34 -3.46 22.18 -0.47
N THR A 35 -2.45 21.32 -0.61
CA THR A 35 -1.43 21.42 -1.65
C THR A 35 -2.01 21.28 -3.05
N LEU A 36 -3.20 20.70 -3.23
CA LEU A 36 -3.88 20.62 -4.52
C LEU A 36 -4.79 21.83 -4.78
N THR A 37 -5.45 22.35 -3.74
CA THR A 37 -6.41 23.46 -3.87
C THR A 37 -5.73 24.80 -4.15
N ASP A 38 -4.53 25.01 -3.58
CA ASP A 38 -3.83 26.31 -3.62
C ASP A 38 -2.42 26.22 -4.25
N ASN A 39 -2.21 25.29 -5.19
CA ASN A 39 -0.90 25.05 -5.80
C ASN A 39 -0.50 26.09 -6.86
N SER A 40 -0.04 27.26 -6.40
CA SER A 40 0.45 28.30 -7.30
C SER A 40 1.68 27.90 -8.12
N GLN A 41 2.50 26.96 -7.64
CA GLN A 41 3.73 26.52 -8.31
C GLN A 41 3.46 25.74 -9.59
N LEU A 42 2.44 24.85 -9.59
CA LEU A 42 1.99 24.14 -10.78
C LEU A 42 1.32 25.09 -11.79
N GLY A 43 0.66 26.14 -11.31
CA GLY A 43 -0.17 27.01 -12.13
C GLY A 43 -1.27 26.24 -12.85
N LEU A 44 -1.80 25.19 -12.21
CA LEU A 44 -2.91 24.37 -12.67
C LEU A 44 -4.04 24.47 -11.66
N GLY A 45 -5.27 24.65 -12.12
CA GLY A 45 -6.46 24.55 -11.27
C GLY A 45 -6.80 23.09 -10.95
N PRO A 46 -7.61 22.83 -9.90
CA PRO A 46 -8.00 21.48 -9.50
C PRO A 46 -8.59 20.65 -10.65
N GLU A 47 -9.46 21.23 -11.48
CA GLU A 47 -10.05 20.51 -12.62
C GLU A 47 -9.03 20.10 -13.69
N GLN A 48 -7.95 20.88 -13.87
CA GLN A 48 -6.87 20.51 -14.79
C GLN A 48 -6.06 19.34 -14.24
N VAL A 49 -5.77 19.33 -12.94
CA VAL A 49 -5.08 18.19 -12.29
C VAL A 49 -5.96 16.94 -12.32
N LYS A 50 -7.26 17.09 -12.08
CA LYS A 50 -8.25 16.02 -12.20
C LYS A 50 -8.27 15.45 -13.63
N ALA A 51 -8.25 16.30 -14.66
CA ALA A 51 -8.18 15.87 -16.06
C ALA A 51 -6.90 15.07 -16.37
N LEU A 52 -5.73 15.52 -15.87
CA LEU A 52 -4.46 14.80 -16.02
C LEU A 52 -4.51 13.42 -15.35
N LEU A 53 -5.06 13.33 -14.13
CA LEU A 53 -5.25 12.05 -13.46
C LEU A 53 -6.17 11.12 -14.26
N ARG A 54 -7.31 11.64 -14.77
CA ARG A 54 -8.23 10.86 -15.61
C ARG A 54 -7.54 10.32 -16.84
N GLN A 55 -6.82 11.17 -17.56
CA GLN A 55 -6.06 10.78 -18.75
C GLN A 55 -5.02 9.69 -18.43
N SER A 56 -4.32 9.81 -17.29
CA SER A 56 -3.34 8.81 -16.85
C SER A 56 -3.99 7.45 -16.56
N LEU A 57 -5.14 7.44 -15.86
CA LEU A 57 -5.94 6.24 -15.57
C LEU A 57 -6.48 5.59 -16.86
N GLU A 58 -7.08 6.37 -17.76
CA GLU A 58 -7.60 5.88 -19.05
C GLU A 58 -6.47 5.28 -19.92
N ALA A 59 -5.28 5.90 -19.90
CA ALA A 59 -4.12 5.38 -20.62
C ALA A 59 -3.68 3.99 -20.15
N ARG A 60 -4.01 3.58 -18.91
CA ARG A 60 -3.75 2.22 -18.43
C ARG A 60 -4.67 1.19 -19.10
N LYS A 61 -5.83 1.60 -19.63
CA LYS A 61 -6.86 0.72 -20.23
C LYS A 61 -7.42 -0.34 -19.28
N ARG A 62 -7.34 -0.08 -17.97
CA ARG A 62 -7.87 -0.96 -16.89
C ARG A 62 -9.02 -0.32 -16.13
N PHE A 63 -9.15 1.00 -16.15
CA PHE A 63 -10.18 1.74 -15.41
C PHE A 63 -11.34 2.15 -16.32
N GLU A 64 -12.57 2.00 -15.84
CA GLU A 64 -13.79 2.36 -16.56
C GLU A 64 -14.62 3.35 -15.75
N PHE A 65 -14.77 4.58 -16.23
CA PHE A 65 -15.55 5.60 -15.52
C PHE A 65 -17.05 5.38 -15.76
N THR A 66 -17.78 5.16 -14.68
CA THR A 66 -19.21 4.78 -14.71
C THR A 66 -20.14 5.95 -14.99
N GLU A 67 -19.73 7.20 -14.71
CA GLU A 67 -20.55 8.43 -14.86
C GLU A 67 -21.97 8.28 -14.29
N GLY A 68 -22.11 7.56 -13.16
CA GLY A 68 -23.39 7.29 -12.51
C GLY A 68 -24.22 6.15 -13.12
N LYS A 69 -23.70 5.42 -14.11
CA LYS A 69 -24.31 4.22 -14.68
C LYS A 69 -23.80 2.96 -13.98
N SER A 70 -24.68 2.06 -13.58
CA SER A 70 -24.29 0.76 -13.02
C SER A 70 -23.59 -0.09 -14.10
N LEU A 71 -22.28 -0.31 -13.94
CA LEU A 71 -21.48 -1.22 -14.79
C LEU A 71 -21.50 -2.63 -14.20
N GLY A 72 -22.66 -3.30 -14.28
CA GLY A 72 -22.80 -4.70 -13.91
C GLY A 72 -22.73 -4.99 -12.40
N GLN A 73 -22.26 -6.19 -12.03
CA GLN A 73 -22.21 -6.67 -10.63
C GLN A 73 -20.97 -6.22 -9.85
N GLN A 74 -19.96 -5.62 -10.51
CA GLN A 74 -18.74 -5.21 -9.83
C GLN A 74 -18.96 -3.88 -9.07
N ARG A 75 -18.60 -3.88 -7.79
CA ARG A 75 -18.65 -2.68 -6.95
C ARG A 75 -17.60 -1.67 -7.43
N PRO A 76 -17.99 -0.42 -7.71
CA PRO A 76 -17.06 0.57 -8.25
C PRO A 76 -16.07 1.06 -7.20
N TRP A 77 -14.92 1.51 -7.67
CA TRP A 77 -13.89 2.19 -6.89
C TRP A 77 -14.15 3.69 -6.83
N ARG A 78 -13.95 4.28 -5.66
CA ARG A 78 -13.70 5.71 -5.48
C ARG A 78 -12.19 5.93 -5.45
N ILE A 79 -11.73 6.92 -6.20
CA ILE A 79 -10.32 7.27 -6.29
C ILE A 79 -10.11 8.68 -5.72
N THR A 80 -9.18 8.84 -4.79
CA THR A 80 -8.79 10.15 -4.25
C THR A 80 -7.30 10.37 -4.49
N LEU A 81 -6.95 11.50 -5.12
CA LEU A 81 -5.57 11.93 -5.29
C LEU A 81 -5.24 13.02 -4.27
N GLU A 82 -4.08 12.86 -3.65
CA GLU A 82 -3.45 13.85 -2.79
C GLU A 82 -2.04 14.14 -3.32
N LEU A 83 -1.62 15.41 -3.25
CA LEU A 83 -0.24 15.80 -3.52
C LEU A 83 0.39 16.24 -2.20
N PRO A 84 0.98 15.33 -1.40
CA PRO A 84 1.54 15.69 -0.09
C PRO A 84 2.57 16.82 -0.18
N PHE A 85 3.31 16.91 -1.29
CA PHE A 85 4.21 18.02 -1.56
C PHE A 85 4.35 18.30 -3.06
N THR A 86 4.65 19.57 -3.35
CA THR A 86 5.16 20.07 -4.61
C THR A 86 6.30 21.00 -4.23
N ARG A 87 7.52 20.73 -4.67
CA ARG A 87 8.69 21.47 -4.19
C ARG A 87 9.84 21.47 -5.18
N GLU A 88 10.72 22.44 -4.99
CA GLU A 88 12.05 22.47 -5.59
C GLU A 88 13.05 22.04 -4.52
N VAL A 89 13.91 21.06 -4.82
CA VAL A 89 14.91 20.52 -3.89
C VAL A 89 16.28 20.57 -4.52
N LEU A 90 17.25 21.12 -3.80
CA LEU A 90 18.66 20.96 -4.12
C LEU A 90 19.13 19.63 -3.52
N LYS A 91 19.56 18.68 -4.35
CA LYS A 91 20.01 17.37 -3.87
C LYS A 91 21.46 17.43 -3.37
N ASP A 92 21.88 16.37 -2.68
CA ASP A 92 23.16 16.28 -1.94
C ASP A 92 24.42 16.53 -2.79
N ASP A 93 24.32 16.44 -4.13
CA ASP A 93 25.42 16.84 -5.01
C ASP A 93 25.66 18.36 -5.03
N GLY A 94 24.72 19.15 -4.51
CA GLY A 94 24.74 20.62 -4.42
C GLY A 94 24.73 21.31 -5.78
N GLN A 95 24.62 20.56 -6.87
CA GLN A 95 24.83 21.04 -8.23
C GLN A 95 23.53 21.16 -9.03
N HIS A 96 22.51 20.39 -8.64
CA HIS A 96 21.30 20.28 -9.43
C HIS A 96 20.04 20.46 -8.58
N THR A 97 19.20 21.39 -9.02
CA THR A 97 17.86 21.58 -8.46
C THR A 97 16.87 20.69 -9.18
N TYR A 98 16.04 19.99 -8.42
CA TYR A 98 15.01 19.10 -8.91
C TYR A 98 13.63 19.65 -8.58
N ALA A 99 12.72 19.52 -9.54
CA ALA A 99 11.30 19.66 -9.31
C ALA A 99 10.75 18.31 -8.84
N GLU A 100 10.16 18.27 -7.65
CA GLU A 100 9.59 17.06 -7.06
C GLU A 100 8.09 17.25 -6.79
N VAL A 101 7.31 16.26 -7.21
CA VAL A 101 5.88 16.15 -6.89
C VAL A 101 5.62 14.77 -6.31
N GLY A 102 5.27 14.74 -5.03
CA GLY A 102 4.76 13.54 -4.38
C GLY A 102 3.28 13.39 -4.69
N ALA A 103 2.85 12.18 -4.99
CA ALA A 103 1.45 11.84 -5.22
C ALA A 103 1.06 10.61 -4.41
N THR A 104 -0.09 10.70 -3.75
CA THR A 104 -0.74 9.58 -3.07
C THR A 104 -2.08 9.34 -3.73
N LEU A 105 -2.32 8.12 -4.19
CA LEU A 105 -3.60 7.70 -4.74
C LEU A 105 -4.25 6.69 -3.81
N VAL A 106 -5.43 7.05 -3.29
CA VAL A 106 -6.24 6.19 -2.43
C VAL A 106 -7.37 5.59 -3.26
N LEU A 107 -7.48 4.27 -3.22
CA LEU A 107 -8.52 3.47 -3.89
C LEU A 107 -9.44 2.92 -2.80
N GLU A 108 -10.72 3.28 -2.83
CA GLU A 108 -11.70 2.81 -1.85
C GLU A 108 -12.86 2.10 -2.54
N ARG A 109 -13.33 1.01 -1.94
CA ARG A 109 -14.52 0.29 -2.39
C ARG A 109 -15.41 -0.01 -1.20
N PHE A 110 -16.67 0.40 -1.30
CA PHE A 110 -17.67 0.27 -0.24
C PHE A 110 -18.74 -0.78 -0.62
N GLY A 111 -19.55 -1.19 0.35
CA GLY A 111 -20.71 -2.07 0.12
C GLY A 111 -20.39 -3.56 0.11
N GLY A 112 -19.57 -4.04 1.07
CA GLY A 112 -19.37 -5.46 1.39
C GLY A 112 -19.12 -5.63 2.88
N ASP A 113 -18.64 -6.80 3.30
CA ASP A 113 -18.41 -7.11 4.73
C ASP A 113 -17.47 -6.09 5.41
N LEU A 114 -16.42 -5.68 4.70
CA LEU A 114 -15.49 -4.65 5.12
C LEU A 114 -15.21 -3.67 3.98
N PRO A 115 -15.00 -2.38 4.28
CA PRO A 115 -14.52 -1.42 3.29
C PRO A 115 -13.10 -1.81 2.86
N GLU A 116 -12.86 -1.80 1.56
CA GLU A 116 -11.52 -2.03 1.00
C GLU A 116 -10.87 -0.69 0.73
N ARG A 117 -9.66 -0.48 1.24
CA ARG A 117 -8.92 0.76 1.07
C ARG A 117 -7.46 0.46 0.78
N TYR A 118 -6.96 0.97 -0.34
CA TYR A 118 -5.59 0.79 -0.77
C TYR A 118 -4.93 2.12 -1.07
N GLU A 119 -3.72 2.31 -0.57
CA GLU A 119 -2.91 3.49 -0.85
C GLU A 119 -1.72 3.11 -1.73
N VAL A 120 -1.44 3.92 -2.74
CA VAL A 120 -0.22 3.82 -3.55
C VAL A 120 0.43 5.19 -3.68
N VAL A 121 1.76 5.22 -3.57
CA VAL A 121 2.56 6.44 -3.58
C VAL A 121 3.42 6.48 -4.83
N GLY A 122 3.64 7.69 -5.35
CA GLY A 122 4.54 7.96 -6.47
C GLY A 122 5.30 9.26 -6.27
N LEU A 123 6.50 9.32 -6.86
CA LEU A 123 7.36 10.49 -6.84
C LEU A 123 7.74 10.83 -8.28
N GLY A 124 7.26 11.97 -8.73
CA GLY A 124 7.74 12.58 -9.95
C GLY A 124 8.94 13.46 -9.66
N GLU A 125 10.01 13.28 -10.42
CA GLU A 125 11.25 14.02 -10.25
C GLU A 125 11.81 14.44 -11.60
N ILE A 126 12.05 15.74 -11.76
CA ILE A 126 12.60 16.31 -12.98
C ILE A 126 13.76 17.23 -12.63
N ARG A 127 14.93 16.96 -13.21
CA ARG A 127 16.09 17.82 -13.09
C ARG A 127 15.85 19.13 -13.84
N MET A 128 16.01 20.25 -13.15
CA MET A 128 15.87 21.56 -13.77
C MET A 128 17.17 21.97 -14.48
N LEU A 129 17.05 22.37 -15.75
CA LEU A 129 18.18 22.81 -16.57
C LEU A 129 18.42 24.32 -16.49
N ASN A 130 17.40 25.09 -16.11
CA ASN A 130 17.52 26.52 -15.85
C ASN A 130 16.44 26.97 -14.86
N GLU A 131 16.67 28.13 -14.26
CA GLU A 131 15.88 28.64 -13.13
C GLU A 131 14.83 29.69 -13.52
N THR A 132 14.48 29.80 -14.81
CA THR A 132 13.43 30.73 -15.20
C THR A 132 12.07 30.31 -14.60
N PRO A 133 11.19 31.25 -14.21
CA PRO A 133 9.88 30.89 -13.67
C PRO A 133 9.06 29.98 -14.59
N GLY A 134 9.21 30.15 -15.91
CA GLY A 134 8.58 29.28 -16.91
C GLY A 134 9.14 27.86 -16.87
N ALA A 135 10.46 27.69 -16.87
CA ALA A 135 11.08 26.36 -16.83
C ALA A 135 10.81 25.62 -15.51
N ARG A 136 10.83 26.33 -14.37
CA ARG A 136 10.47 25.76 -13.06
C ARG A 136 9.06 25.18 -13.08
N ARG A 137 8.09 25.95 -13.60
CA ARG A 137 6.70 25.50 -13.74
C ARG A 137 6.58 24.29 -14.68
N THR A 138 7.27 24.31 -15.81
CA THR A 138 7.27 23.17 -16.75
C THR A 138 7.83 21.92 -16.07
N ALA A 139 8.96 22.02 -15.37
CA ALA A 139 9.57 20.89 -14.67
C ALA A 139 8.64 20.31 -13.58
N LEU A 140 7.95 21.17 -12.81
CA LEU A 140 6.97 20.71 -11.81
C LEU A 140 5.75 20.02 -12.44
N ARG A 141 5.31 20.46 -13.62
CA ARG A 141 4.22 19.79 -14.35
C ARG A 141 4.65 18.45 -14.91
N GLU A 142 5.86 18.36 -15.47
CA GLU A 142 6.44 17.10 -15.92
C GLU A 142 6.63 16.13 -14.74
N ALA A 143 7.05 16.63 -13.58
CA ALA A 143 7.12 15.86 -12.34
C ALA A 143 5.73 15.35 -11.94
N LEU A 144 4.70 16.20 -11.93
CA LEU A 144 3.32 15.77 -11.67
C LEU A 144 2.90 14.63 -12.62
N GLU A 145 3.13 14.75 -13.92
CA GLU A 145 2.80 13.68 -14.89
C GLU A 145 3.57 12.38 -14.60
N GLY A 146 4.83 12.46 -14.18
CA GLY A 146 5.63 11.33 -13.73
C GLY A 146 5.03 10.67 -12.48
N ALA A 147 4.67 11.47 -11.47
CA ALA A 147 4.03 10.99 -10.25
C ALA A 147 2.69 10.30 -10.54
N LEU A 148 1.84 10.92 -11.37
CA LEU A 148 0.55 10.38 -11.82
C LEU A 148 0.72 9.06 -12.58
N ARG A 149 1.74 8.94 -13.43
CA ARG A 149 2.05 7.69 -14.13
C ARG A 149 2.42 6.59 -13.14
N GLN A 150 3.28 6.89 -12.18
CA GLN A 150 3.70 5.92 -11.17
C GLN A 150 2.53 5.45 -10.31
N VAL A 151 1.72 6.35 -9.74
CA VAL A 151 0.58 5.94 -8.89
C VAL A 151 -0.47 5.16 -9.67
N THR A 152 -0.74 5.51 -10.93
CA THR A 152 -1.73 4.76 -11.74
C THR A 152 -1.22 3.38 -12.18
N GLU A 153 0.09 3.22 -12.42
CA GLU A 153 0.70 1.90 -12.62
C GLU A 153 0.64 1.04 -11.36
N SER A 154 1.04 1.61 -10.21
CA SER A 154 0.95 0.95 -8.91
C SER A 154 -0.48 0.56 -8.54
N ALA A 155 -1.47 1.41 -8.85
CA ALA A 155 -2.88 1.10 -8.64
C ALA A 155 -3.32 -0.13 -9.45
N VAL A 156 -2.90 -0.24 -10.72
CA VAL A 156 -3.20 -1.44 -11.52
C VAL A 156 -2.58 -2.68 -10.89
N LEU A 157 -1.32 -2.61 -10.45
CA LEU A 157 -0.64 -3.74 -9.83
C LEU A 157 -1.32 -4.16 -8.52
N GLN A 158 -1.67 -3.20 -7.66
CA GLN A 158 -2.39 -3.48 -6.42
C GLN A 158 -3.74 -4.16 -6.69
N LEU A 159 -4.58 -3.56 -7.53
CA LEU A 159 -5.90 -4.13 -7.81
C LEU A 159 -5.79 -5.51 -8.48
N SER A 160 -4.77 -5.71 -9.33
CA SER A 160 -4.52 -7.02 -9.92
C SER A 160 -4.07 -8.05 -8.89
N ALA A 161 -3.30 -7.65 -7.86
CA ALA A 161 -2.93 -8.55 -6.76
C ALA A 161 -4.14 -8.92 -5.89
N VAL A 162 -5.00 -7.94 -5.58
CA VAL A 162 -6.23 -8.14 -4.81
C VAL A 162 -7.18 -9.14 -5.47
N ASP A 163 -7.26 -9.13 -6.81
CA ASP A 163 -8.12 -10.05 -7.56
C ASP A 163 -7.52 -11.46 -7.75
N ARG A 164 -6.23 -11.67 -7.46
CA ARG A 164 -5.55 -12.97 -7.63
C ARG A 164 -5.78 -13.90 -6.45
N ASP A 165 -5.81 -15.20 -6.67
CA ASP A 165 -5.86 -16.18 -5.58
C ASP A 165 -4.52 -16.27 -4.84
N SER A 166 -4.54 -16.78 -3.60
CA SER A 166 -3.34 -16.84 -2.76
C SER A 166 -2.23 -17.74 -3.33
N GLY A 167 -2.57 -18.77 -4.11
CA GLY A 167 -1.58 -19.65 -4.75
C GLY A 167 -0.80 -18.92 -5.83
N ALA A 168 -1.49 -18.17 -6.68
CA ALA A 168 -0.87 -17.30 -7.67
C ALA A 168 -0.01 -16.19 -7.02
N LEU A 169 -0.48 -15.58 -5.93
CA LEU A 169 0.29 -14.57 -5.20
C LEU A 169 1.58 -15.13 -4.59
N VAL A 170 1.56 -16.37 -4.09
CA VAL A 170 2.78 -17.03 -3.59
C VAL A 170 3.80 -17.23 -4.71
N GLN A 171 3.37 -17.51 -5.94
CA GLN A 171 4.26 -17.56 -7.09
C GLN A 171 4.80 -16.18 -7.44
N ASP A 172 3.96 -15.13 -7.36
CA ASP A 172 4.35 -13.75 -7.62
C ASP A 172 5.43 -13.25 -6.64
N LEU A 173 5.56 -13.84 -5.45
CA LEU A 173 6.68 -13.55 -4.53
C LEU A 173 8.06 -13.89 -5.12
N GLN A 174 8.13 -14.79 -6.10
CA GLN A 174 9.37 -15.24 -6.73
C GLN A 174 9.69 -14.51 -8.05
N THR A 175 8.85 -13.55 -8.45
CA THR A 175 9.07 -12.80 -9.69
C THR A 175 10.28 -11.86 -9.60
N SER A 176 10.88 -11.58 -10.76
CA SER A 176 11.98 -10.61 -10.87
C SER A 176 11.49 -9.16 -10.77
N ASP A 177 10.20 -8.88 -11.05
CA ASP A 177 9.65 -7.53 -10.91
C ASP A 177 9.41 -7.20 -9.42
N PRO A 178 10.20 -6.30 -8.82
CA PRO A 178 10.06 -5.97 -7.40
C PRO A 178 8.69 -5.41 -7.04
N ARG A 179 8.02 -4.70 -7.97
CA ARG A 179 6.70 -4.11 -7.72
C ARG A 179 5.64 -5.20 -7.59
N VAL A 180 5.67 -6.19 -8.47
CA VAL A 180 4.74 -7.33 -8.41
C VAL A 180 4.93 -8.10 -7.10
N ARG A 181 6.18 -8.35 -6.70
CA ARG A 181 6.50 -9.00 -5.43
C ARG A 181 6.01 -8.21 -4.22
N GLU A 182 6.16 -6.88 -4.23
CA GLU A 182 5.70 -5.99 -3.15
C GLU A 182 4.18 -6.04 -3.00
N PHE A 183 3.42 -5.88 -4.08
CA PHE A 183 1.96 -5.93 -4.03
C PHE A 183 1.45 -7.32 -3.66
N ALA A 184 2.10 -8.39 -4.14
CA ALA A 184 1.76 -9.75 -3.74
C ALA A 184 1.99 -9.99 -2.24
N LEU A 185 3.12 -9.52 -1.70
CA LEU A 185 3.41 -9.60 -0.27
C LEU A 185 2.38 -8.84 0.56
N ARG A 186 2.02 -7.61 0.15
CA ARG A 186 1.00 -6.81 0.82
C ARG A 186 -0.35 -7.52 0.85
N THR A 187 -0.84 -8.01 -0.30
CA THR A 187 -2.12 -8.71 -0.37
C THR A 187 -2.10 -10.02 0.42
N LEU A 188 -0.98 -10.76 0.44
CA LEU A 188 -0.85 -11.95 1.28
C LEU A 188 -0.86 -11.63 2.78
N ALA A 189 -0.28 -10.49 3.19
CA ALA A 189 -0.29 -10.04 4.58
C ALA A 189 -1.71 -9.64 5.04
N GLU A 190 -2.44 -8.87 4.24
CA GLU A 190 -3.86 -8.53 4.50
C GLU A 190 -4.72 -9.80 4.66
N ARG A 191 -4.46 -10.81 3.82
CA ARG A 191 -5.11 -12.13 3.90
C ARG A 191 -4.59 -13.02 5.01
N ARG A 192 -3.64 -12.54 5.82
CA ARG A 192 -2.96 -13.29 6.89
C ARG A 192 -2.36 -14.61 6.42
N HIS A 193 -1.92 -14.67 5.17
CA HIS A 193 -1.38 -15.88 4.59
C HIS A 193 0.04 -16.13 5.14
N PRO A 194 0.36 -17.35 5.63
CA PRO A 194 1.61 -17.62 6.34
C PRO A 194 2.87 -17.40 5.49
N ALA A 195 2.75 -17.47 4.16
CA ALA A 195 3.87 -17.20 3.25
C ALA A 195 4.41 -15.76 3.31
N ALA A 196 3.63 -14.79 3.81
CA ALA A 196 4.08 -13.41 3.93
C ALA A 196 5.06 -13.21 5.11
N ALA A 197 4.85 -13.92 6.23
CA ALA A 197 5.58 -13.67 7.46
C ALA A 197 7.11 -13.79 7.32
N PRO A 198 7.69 -14.83 6.67
CA PRO A 198 9.14 -14.92 6.50
C PRO A 198 9.73 -13.73 5.73
N LEU A 199 9.03 -13.24 4.70
CA LEU A 199 9.52 -12.12 3.90
C LEU A 199 9.44 -10.79 4.66
N LEU A 200 8.39 -10.59 5.46
CA LEU A 200 8.27 -9.42 6.33
C LEU A 200 9.34 -9.42 7.43
N LEU A 201 9.69 -10.60 7.97
CA LEU A 201 10.79 -10.73 8.93
C LEU A 201 12.15 -10.36 8.32
N GLU A 202 12.38 -10.67 7.06
CA GLU A 202 13.59 -10.20 6.35
C GLU A 202 13.57 -8.68 6.17
N GLN A 203 12.41 -8.06 5.93
CA GLN A 203 12.29 -6.61 5.81
C GLN A 203 12.59 -5.86 7.12
N LEU A 204 12.42 -6.48 8.28
CA LEU A 204 12.82 -5.89 9.57
C LEU A 204 14.34 -5.66 9.68
N LYS A 205 15.14 -6.29 8.82
CA LYS A 205 16.60 -6.13 8.75
C LYS A 205 17.04 -4.98 7.83
N SER A 206 16.09 -4.30 7.19
CA SER A 206 16.38 -3.19 6.28
C SER A 206 17.02 -2.01 7.03
N SER A 207 17.92 -1.29 6.35
CA SER A 207 18.43 0.00 6.83
C SER A 207 17.46 1.15 6.59
N ASP A 208 16.44 0.95 5.73
CA ASP A 208 15.40 1.94 5.46
C ASP A 208 14.31 1.86 6.55
N PRO A 209 14.16 2.91 7.39
CA PRO A 209 13.16 2.92 8.47
C PRO A 209 11.73 2.74 7.97
N ASP A 210 11.41 3.23 6.77
CA ASP A 210 10.06 3.13 6.23
C ASP A 210 9.73 1.70 5.82
N THR A 211 10.70 0.97 5.26
CA THR A 211 10.58 -0.47 5.01
C THR A 211 10.37 -1.24 6.31
N VAL A 212 11.11 -0.91 7.38
CA VAL A 212 10.95 -1.57 8.68
C VAL A 212 9.56 -1.31 9.26
N ARG A 213 9.08 -0.07 9.26
CA ARG A 213 7.73 0.27 9.77
C ARG A 213 6.62 -0.42 8.98
N ARG A 214 6.72 -0.45 7.64
CA ARG A 214 5.77 -1.20 6.79
C ARG A 214 5.73 -2.68 7.16
N ALA A 215 6.88 -3.29 7.40
CA ALA A 215 6.96 -4.69 7.81
C ALA A 215 6.34 -4.93 9.20
N ILE A 216 6.61 -4.05 10.18
CA ILE A 216 5.97 -4.11 11.51
C ILE A 216 4.44 -4.04 11.37
N GLY A 217 3.92 -3.05 10.63
CA GLY A 217 2.49 -2.87 10.42
C GLY A 217 1.81 -4.11 9.79
N ALA A 218 2.43 -4.67 8.75
CA ALA A 218 1.93 -5.89 8.11
C ALA A 218 1.95 -7.10 9.05
N LEU A 219 3.01 -7.28 9.86
CA LEU A 219 3.08 -8.37 10.85
C LEU A 219 2.03 -8.22 11.96
N VAL A 220 1.72 -6.99 12.36
CA VAL A 220 0.62 -6.67 13.30
C VAL A 220 -0.74 -7.02 12.69
N GLU A 221 -1.01 -6.58 11.47
CA GLU A 221 -2.28 -6.88 10.77
C GLU A 221 -2.49 -8.39 10.60
N MET A 222 -1.40 -9.13 10.35
CA MET A 222 -1.38 -10.58 10.30
C MET A 222 -1.58 -11.26 11.65
N ARG A 223 -1.35 -10.56 12.77
CA ARG A 223 -1.17 -11.14 14.12
C ARG A 223 -0.13 -12.27 14.12
N ALA A 224 1.00 -12.03 13.45
CA ALA A 224 2.04 -13.02 13.24
C ALA A 224 2.85 -13.27 14.54
N ALA A 225 2.41 -14.21 15.38
CA ALA A 225 3.09 -14.56 16.63
C ALA A 225 4.58 -14.93 16.43
N SER A 226 4.94 -15.48 15.26
CA SER A 226 6.34 -15.78 14.90
C SER A 226 7.24 -14.55 14.80
N ALA A 227 6.68 -13.33 14.76
CA ALA A 227 7.44 -12.09 14.72
C ALA A 227 7.84 -11.54 16.08
N VAL A 228 7.23 -12.03 17.17
CA VAL A 228 7.48 -11.54 18.52
C VAL A 228 8.98 -11.54 18.88
N PRO A 229 9.74 -12.63 18.68
CA PRO A 229 11.17 -12.62 18.99
C PRO A 229 11.95 -11.56 18.21
N ALA A 230 11.65 -11.42 16.91
CA ALA A 230 12.33 -10.47 16.04
C ALA A 230 12.02 -9.01 16.41
N LEU A 231 10.79 -8.71 16.82
CA LEU A 231 10.39 -7.39 17.28
C LEU A 231 11.04 -7.04 18.63
N ILE A 232 11.14 -8.01 19.56
CA ILE A 232 11.87 -7.84 20.83
C ILE A 232 13.35 -7.55 20.57
N ASP A 233 13.98 -8.28 19.65
CA ASP A 233 15.38 -8.03 19.28
C ASP A 233 15.55 -6.66 18.63
N LEU A 234 14.62 -6.26 17.74
CA LEU A 234 14.62 -4.96 17.06
C LEU A 234 14.45 -3.78 18.03
N SER A 235 13.84 -4.01 19.20
CA SER A 235 13.62 -2.99 20.23
C SER A 235 14.92 -2.50 20.89
N ARG A 236 15.99 -3.28 20.82
CA ARG A 236 17.23 -2.99 21.55
C ARG A 236 18.00 -1.82 20.91
N GLY A 237 18.37 -0.84 21.72
CA GLY A 237 19.20 0.29 21.29
C GLY A 237 18.51 1.28 20.36
N LYS A 238 17.17 1.23 20.27
CA LYS A 238 16.36 2.19 19.51
C LYS A 238 15.97 3.38 20.37
N ASP A 239 15.64 4.49 19.73
CA ASP A 239 15.12 5.67 20.43
C ASP A 239 13.73 5.39 21.03
N VAL A 240 13.33 6.25 21.97
CA VAL A 240 12.07 6.11 22.72
C VAL A 240 10.87 6.05 21.79
N GLY A 241 10.84 6.83 20.71
CA GLY A 241 9.71 6.86 19.78
C GLY A 241 9.53 5.53 19.07
N PHE A 242 10.61 5.01 18.48
CA PHE A 242 10.57 3.72 17.79
C PHE A 242 10.33 2.54 18.76
N LEU A 243 10.83 2.63 19.99
CA LEU A 243 10.53 1.63 21.02
C LEU A 243 9.04 1.61 21.39
N GLN A 244 8.37 2.77 21.46
CA GLN A 244 6.92 2.81 21.66
C GLN A 244 6.17 2.10 20.52
N GLU A 245 6.57 2.33 19.26
CA GLU A 245 5.98 1.63 18.10
C GLU A 245 6.08 0.10 18.26
N ILE A 246 7.23 -0.42 18.71
CA ILE A 246 7.43 -1.86 18.93
C ILE A 246 6.59 -2.38 20.09
N VAL A 247 6.50 -1.63 21.20
CA VAL A 247 5.68 -2.01 22.35
C VAL A 247 4.19 -2.12 21.96
N PHE A 248 3.68 -1.17 21.18
CA PHE A 248 2.32 -1.25 20.65
C PHE A 248 2.16 -2.43 19.68
N ALA A 249 3.11 -2.67 18.78
CA ALA A 249 3.07 -3.80 17.86
C ALA A 249 3.01 -5.15 18.59
N LEU A 250 3.80 -5.34 19.65
CA LEU A 250 3.78 -6.53 20.48
C LEU A 250 2.43 -6.69 21.21
N GLY A 251 1.83 -5.59 21.65
CA GLY A 251 0.48 -5.57 22.23
C GLY A 251 -0.61 -6.03 21.26
N GLU A 252 -0.54 -5.61 20.00
CA GLU A 252 -1.53 -5.97 18.98
C GLU A 252 -1.35 -7.41 18.46
N ILE A 253 -0.10 -7.89 18.36
CA ILE A 253 0.19 -9.29 17.98
C ILE A 253 -0.19 -10.25 19.10
N GLY A 254 0.20 -9.93 20.33
CA GLY A 254 -0.06 -10.73 21.51
C GLY A 254 0.67 -12.07 21.55
N GLY A 255 0.15 -12.98 22.38
CA GLY A 255 0.80 -14.24 22.70
C GLY A 255 1.60 -14.17 24.00
N THR A 256 1.95 -15.34 24.55
CA THR A 256 2.56 -15.47 25.88
C THR A 256 3.93 -14.79 25.97
N GLU A 257 4.70 -14.82 24.89
CA GLU A 257 6.03 -14.19 24.85
C GLU A 257 5.94 -12.66 24.80
N ALA A 258 5.01 -12.11 24.02
CA ALA A 258 4.74 -10.68 23.99
C ALA A 258 4.23 -10.18 25.35
N GLU A 259 3.30 -10.92 25.98
CA GLU A 259 2.78 -10.61 27.32
C GLU A 259 3.90 -10.59 28.36
N ALA A 260 4.79 -11.59 28.37
CA ALA A 260 5.92 -11.65 29.29
C ALA A 260 6.88 -10.47 29.09
N TYR A 261 7.22 -10.15 27.84
CA TYR A 261 8.08 -9.01 27.53
C TYR A 261 7.44 -7.69 27.98
N LEU A 262 6.17 -7.45 27.63
CA LEU A 262 5.45 -6.23 28.00
C LEU A 262 5.34 -6.07 29.52
N TYR A 263 5.13 -7.16 30.27
CA TYR A 263 5.16 -7.14 31.73
C TYR A 263 6.51 -6.68 32.26
N THR A 264 7.61 -7.24 31.76
CA THR A 264 8.96 -6.81 32.15
C THR A 264 9.19 -5.33 31.85
N VAL A 265 8.78 -4.85 30.67
CA VAL A 265 8.94 -3.44 30.28
C VAL A 265 8.09 -2.51 31.16
N ALA A 266 6.83 -2.87 31.43
CA ALA A 266 5.92 -2.08 32.27
C ALA A 266 6.45 -1.92 33.71
N GLN A 267 7.08 -2.95 34.27
CA GLN A 267 7.56 -2.95 35.65
C GLN A 267 8.95 -2.33 35.84
N GLY A 268 9.80 -2.35 34.81
CA GLY A 268 11.25 -2.14 35.01
C GLY A 268 11.96 -1.25 34.00
N HIS A 269 11.28 -0.69 32.99
CA HIS A 269 11.95 0.15 32.00
C HIS A 269 12.29 1.54 32.57
N ASP A 270 13.48 2.08 32.30
CA ASP A 270 13.95 3.36 32.90
C ASP A 270 13.12 4.58 32.49
N GLN A 271 12.44 4.51 31.34
CA GLN A 271 11.62 5.59 30.80
C GLN A 271 10.13 5.42 31.17
N PRO A 272 9.52 6.35 31.92
CA PRO A 272 8.10 6.27 32.31
C PRO A 272 7.12 6.21 31.13
N THR A 273 7.46 6.87 30.00
CA THR A 273 6.64 6.85 28.79
C THR A 273 6.57 5.47 28.14
N ILE A 274 7.63 4.67 28.28
CA ILE A 274 7.70 3.29 27.79
C ILE A 274 6.97 2.35 28.75
N GLN A 275 7.11 2.55 30.06
CA GLN A 275 6.34 1.80 31.06
C GLN A 275 4.83 1.96 30.84
N ALA A 276 4.38 3.21 30.63
CA ALA A 276 2.98 3.52 30.38
C ALA A 276 2.47 2.89 29.07
N ALA A 277 3.26 2.94 27.99
CA ALA A 277 2.91 2.30 26.73
C ALA A 277 2.79 0.77 26.88
N ALA A 278 3.71 0.14 27.62
CA ALA A 278 3.67 -1.30 27.87
C ALA A 278 2.48 -1.70 28.75
N GLN A 279 2.14 -0.90 29.77
CA GLN A 279 0.95 -1.12 30.58
C GLN A 279 -0.32 -1.02 29.73
N GLN A 280 -0.42 0.00 28.86
CA GLN A 280 -1.56 0.15 27.95
C GLN A 280 -1.68 -1.04 26.98
N ALA A 281 -0.56 -1.54 26.45
CA ALA A 281 -0.54 -2.73 25.61
C ALA A 281 -1.02 -3.99 26.35
N LEU A 282 -0.61 -4.18 27.61
CA LEU A 282 -1.09 -5.26 28.47
C LEU A 282 -2.59 -5.15 28.75
N ASP A 283 -3.09 -3.96 29.07
CA ASP A 283 -4.52 -3.73 29.33
C ASP A 283 -5.36 -4.08 28.09
N THR A 284 -4.88 -3.71 26.91
CA THR A 284 -5.51 -4.04 25.62
C THR A 284 -5.51 -5.55 25.38
N LEU A 285 -4.39 -6.23 25.65
CA LEU A 285 -4.29 -7.69 25.55
C LEU A 285 -5.27 -8.39 26.50
N TYR A 286 -5.33 -7.99 27.77
CA TYR A 286 -6.25 -8.57 28.74
C TYR A 286 -7.72 -8.30 28.40
N ALA A 287 -8.04 -7.09 27.93
CA ALA A 287 -9.38 -6.75 27.46
C ALA A 287 -9.78 -7.66 26.28
N SER A 288 -8.91 -7.84 25.28
CA SER A 288 -9.18 -8.70 24.12
C SER A 288 -9.42 -10.16 24.51
N ARG A 289 -8.73 -10.68 25.54
CA ARG A 289 -8.90 -12.03 26.09
C ARG A 289 -10.26 -12.21 26.77
N LYS A 290 -10.69 -11.23 27.57
CA LYS A 290 -12.00 -11.26 28.26
C LYS A 290 -13.19 -11.28 27.29
N HIS A 291 -13.08 -10.59 26.15
CA HIS A 291 -14.13 -10.57 25.14
C HIS A 291 -14.12 -11.81 24.22
N SER A 292 -13.06 -12.63 24.24
CA SER A 292 -12.95 -13.87 23.44
C SER A 292 -13.30 -15.14 24.21
N THR A 293 -13.49 -15.08 25.53
CA THR A 293 -14.02 -16.17 26.34
C THR A 293 -15.55 -16.35 26.16
N PRO A 294 -16.09 -17.59 26.06
CA PRO A 294 -17.49 -17.86 25.66
C PRO A 294 -18.58 -17.29 26.56
N GLU A 295 -18.25 -16.81 27.77
CA GLU A 295 -19.21 -16.32 28.77
C GLU A 295 -19.99 -15.06 28.33
N ALA A 296 -19.58 -14.40 27.23
CA ALA A 296 -20.29 -13.26 26.64
C ALA A 296 -21.33 -13.63 25.56
N ARG A 297 -21.44 -14.91 25.14
CA ARG A 297 -22.59 -15.37 24.36
C ARG A 297 -23.66 -15.83 25.34
N GLY A 298 -24.59 -14.93 25.66
CA GLY A 298 -25.73 -15.25 26.53
C GLY A 298 -26.47 -16.51 26.06
N PRO A 299 -27.07 -17.28 26.98
CA PRO A 299 -27.83 -18.47 26.65
C PRO A 299 -29.14 -18.08 25.99
N GLU A 300 -29.15 -17.86 24.67
CA GLU A 300 -30.39 -17.74 23.92
C GLU A 300 -30.72 -19.04 23.21
N HIS A 301 -31.60 -19.79 23.89
CA HIS A 301 -32.64 -20.67 23.35
C HIS A 301 -32.21 -21.98 22.66
N ALA A 302 -31.90 -22.97 23.50
CA ALA A 302 -32.51 -24.27 23.31
C ALA A 302 -33.92 -24.23 23.92
N GLU A 303 -34.97 -24.22 23.09
CA GLU A 303 -36.29 -24.84 23.35
C GLU A 303 -37.25 -24.62 22.16
N HIS A 304 -37.76 -25.76 21.65
CA HIS A 304 -38.88 -26.00 20.72
C HIS A 304 -38.67 -25.89 19.21
#